data_AF-A0A7Z9WJA6-F1
#
_entry.id   AF-A0A7Z9WJA6-F1
#
_cell.length_a   1.000
_cell.length_b   1.000
_cell.length_c   1.000
_cell.angle_alpha   90.00
_cell.angle_beta   90.00
_cell.angle_gamma   90.00
#
_symmetry.space_group_name_H-M   'P 1'
#
loop_
_entity.id
_entity.type
_entity.pdbx_description
1 polymer ?
#
loop_
_entity_poly.entity_id
_entity_poly.type
_entity_poly.pdbx_seq_one_letter_code
_entity_poly.pdbx_strand_id
1 'polypeptide(L)'
;MEKKRKIIVDYDEIGDVLYISYQKPKPDDTVVEPNEYIVLRFNNKNHEVTGVTVIAFSEFCKKYRLEAQKDNPSALEKVIRPFIEGISEGMRTAGAM
;
A
#
# COMPACT_ATOMS: atom_id res chain seq x y z
N MET A 1 -17.12 2.36 19.04
CA MET A 1 -17.20 3.04 17.72
C MET A 1 -15.81 3.00 17.10
N GLU A 2 -15.60 2.15 16.10
CA GLU A 2 -14.34 2.17 15.34
C GLU A 2 -14.24 3.50 14.58
N LYS A 3 -13.27 4.35 14.94
CA LYS A 3 -12.92 5.49 14.10
C LYS A 3 -12.40 4.93 12.78
N LYS A 4 -13.18 5.02 11.71
CA LYS A 4 -12.69 4.77 10.35
C LYS A 4 -11.44 5.62 10.16
N ARG A 5 -10.27 4.99 10.09
CA ARG A 5 -9.01 5.69 9.79
C ARG A 5 -9.20 6.33 8.41
N LYS A 6 -8.91 7.63 8.29
CA LYS A 6 -9.04 8.34 7.02
C LYS A 6 -7.93 7.83 6.11
N ILE A 7 -8.31 7.06 5.10
CA ILE A 7 -7.39 6.58 4.06
C ILE A 7 -7.23 7.72 3.06
N ILE A 8 -5.98 8.06 2.77
CA ILE A 8 -5.63 9.06 1.76
C ILE A 8 -5.04 8.31 0.59
N VAL A 9 -5.65 8.48 -0.59
CA VAL A 9 -5.20 7.86 -1.83
C VAL A 9 -4.93 8.97 -2.83
N ASP A 10 -3.78 8.92 -3.47
CA ASP A 10 -3.32 9.91 -4.44
C ASP A 10 -2.58 9.22 -5.59
N TYR A 11 -2.90 9.59 -6.83
CA TYR A 11 -2.28 9.02 -8.02
C TYR A 11 -1.55 10.13 -8.79
N ASP A 12 -0.23 10.00 -8.90
CA ASP A 12 0.61 10.84 -9.74
C ASP A 12 0.61 10.29 -11.17
N GLU A 13 -0.12 10.96 -12.05
CA GLU A 13 -0.22 10.59 -13.46
C GLU A 13 1.11 10.76 -14.22
N ILE A 14 1.95 11.72 -13.81
CA ILE A 14 3.22 12.01 -14.49
C ILE A 14 4.25 10.94 -14.12
N GLY A 15 4.33 10.60 -12.84
CA GLY A 15 5.24 9.56 -12.33
C GLY A 15 4.74 8.13 -12.55
N ASP A 16 3.46 7.94 -12.88
CA ASP A 16 2.74 6.66 -12.83
C ASP A 16 2.88 5.96 -11.46
N VAL A 17 2.60 6.71 -10.39
CA VAL A 17 2.76 6.26 -8.99
C VAL A 17 1.47 6.41 -8.20
N LEU A 18 1.05 5.34 -7.52
CA LEU A 18 -0.08 5.36 -6.59
C LEU A 18 0.40 5.39 -5.14
N TYR A 19 0.01 6.42 -4.40
CA TYR A 19 0.27 6.57 -2.97
C TYR A 19 -0.99 6.26 -2.16
N ILE A 20 -0.87 5.37 -1.19
CA ILE A 20 -1.93 5.05 -0.22
C ILE A 20 -1.38 5.23 1.18
N SER A 21 -1.95 6.17 1.93
CA SER A 21 -1.56 6.47 3.31
C SER A 21 -2.70 6.14 4.26
N TYR A 22 -2.43 5.26 5.23
CA TYR A 22 -3.38 4.90 6.28
C TYR A 22 -3.22 5.76 7.53
N GLN A 23 -2.01 6.30 7.72
CA GLN A 23 -1.62 7.11 8.87
C GLN A 23 -0.57 8.14 8.43
N LYS A 24 -0.34 9.17 9.25
CA LYS A 24 0.79 10.07 9.03
C LYS A 24 2.10 9.28 9.18
N PRO A 25 3.07 9.42 8.25
CA PRO A 25 4.36 8.76 8.38
C PRO A 25 5.04 9.15 9.69
N LYS A 26 5.67 8.18 10.34
CA LYS A 26 6.50 8.44 11.53
C LYS A 26 7.98 8.22 11.21
N PRO A 27 8.90 8.88 11.92
CA PRO A 27 10.34 8.71 11.71
C PRO A 27 10.83 7.27 11.97
N ASP A 28 10.11 6.50 12.79
CA ASP A 28 10.41 5.12 13.15
C ASP A 28 9.68 4.08 12.29
N ASP A 29 9.02 4.50 11.20
CA ASP A 29 8.45 3.57 10.24
C ASP A 29 9.56 2.90 9.41
N THR A 30 9.45 1.59 9.18
CA THR A 30 10.32 0.86 8.25
C THR A 30 9.70 0.82 6.86
N VAL A 31 10.57 0.80 5.87
CA VAL A 31 10.23 0.62 4.46
C VAL A 31 10.77 -0.73 3.99
N VAL A 32 9.94 -1.48 3.27
CA VAL A 32 10.34 -2.71 2.58
C VAL A 32 9.82 -2.70 1.15
N GLU A 33 10.56 -3.37 0.27
CA GLU A 33 10.25 -3.48 -1.15
C GLU A 33 9.99 -4.96 -1.47
N PRO A 34 8.76 -5.46 -1.22
CA PRO A 34 8.44 -6.87 -1.42
C PRO A 34 8.54 -7.31 -2.89
N ASN A 35 8.49 -6.37 -3.84
CA ASN A 35 8.77 -6.59 -5.25
C ASN A 35 9.09 -5.25 -5.95
N GLU A 36 9.39 -5.32 -7.24
CA GLU A 36 9.76 -4.18 -8.10
C GLU A 36 8.70 -3.07 -8.23
N TYR A 37 7.42 -3.33 -7.89
CA TYR A 37 6.34 -2.35 -8.01
C TYR A 37 5.89 -1.78 -6.68
N ILE A 38 6.18 -2.43 -5.54
CA ILE A 38 5.57 -2.07 -4.25
C ILE A 38 6.64 -1.62 -3.29
N VAL A 39 6.42 -0.45 -2.70
CA VAL A 39 7.13 0.05 -1.52
C VAL A 39 6.13 0.10 -0.37
N LEU A 40 6.32 -0.77 0.62
CA LEU A 40 5.48 -0.85 1.79
C LEU A 40 6.13 -0.12 2.96
N ARG A 41 5.33 0.67 3.69
CA ARG A 41 5.73 1.31 4.93
C ARG A 41 4.89 0.79 6.09
N PHE A 42 5.55 0.42 7.17
CA PHE A 42 4.88 -0.06 8.38
C PHE A 42 5.56 0.47 9.63
N ASN A 43 4.78 0.55 10.70
CA ASN A 43 5.27 0.95 11.99
C ASN A 43 5.99 -0.20 12.68
N ASN A 44 7.24 0.01 13.08
CA ASN A 44 8.07 -1.04 13.68
C ASN A 44 7.57 -1.59 15.01
N LYS A 45 6.74 -0.86 15.74
CA LYS A 45 6.32 -1.25 17.10
C LYS A 45 5.09 -2.14 17.10
N ASN A 46 4.16 -1.89 16.19
CA ASN A 46 2.89 -2.60 16.13
C ASN A 46 2.67 -3.36 14.80
N HIS A 47 3.65 -3.32 13.89
CA HIS A 47 3.62 -3.93 12.57
C HIS A 47 2.39 -3.53 11.73
N GLU A 48 1.80 -2.37 12.00
CA GLU A 48 0.71 -1.84 11.19
C GLU A 48 1.26 -1.15 9.95
N VAL A 49 0.66 -1.44 8.80
CA VAL A 49 0.93 -0.71 7.56
C VAL A 49 0.52 0.76 7.72
N THR A 50 1.47 1.67 7.53
CA THR A 50 1.24 3.12 7.59
C THR A 50 1.09 3.73 6.20
N GLY A 51 1.69 3.12 5.17
CA GLY A 51 1.48 3.52 3.78
C GLY A 51 2.01 2.51 2.77
N VAL A 52 1.57 2.67 1.53
CA VAL A 52 1.93 1.84 0.38
C VAL A 52 2.16 2.78 -0.80
N THR A 53 3.23 2.56 -1.54
CA THR A 53 3.49 3.22 -2.82
C THR A 53 3.59 2.15 -3.89
N VAL A 54 2.83 2.30 -4.97
CA VAL A 54 2.90 1.42 -6.13
C VAL A 54 3.55 2.20 -7.28
N ILE A 55 4.77 1.80 -7.64
CA ILE A 55 5.55 2.36 -8.73
C ILE A 55 5.15 1.67 -10.04
N ALA A 56 5.18 2.43 -11.16
CA ALA A 56 4.75 1.96 -12.47
C ALA A 56 3.35 1.32 -12.39
N PHE A 57 2.41 2.05 -11.77
CA PHE A 57 1.09 1.55 -11.40
C PHE A 57 0.33 0.97 -12.61
N SER A 58 0.47 1.58 -13.78
CA SER A 58 -0.13 1.05 -15.01
C SER A 58 0.41 -0.33 -15.40
N GLU A 59 1.73 -0.56 -15.28
CA GLU A 59 2.36 -1.86 -15.53
C GLU A 59 2.02 -2.88 -14.45
N PHE A 60 1.96 -2.45 -13.19
CA PHE A 60 1.45 -3.27 -12.08
C PHE A 60 0.04 -3.78 -12.39
N CYS A 61 -0.88 -2.89 -12.79
CA CYS A 61 -2.23 -3.29 -13.18
C CYS A 61 -2.24 -4.27 -14.36
N LYS A 62 -1.42 -4.07 -15.39
CA LYS A 62 -1.30 -5.02 -16.51
C LYS A 62 -0.79 -6.38 -16.06
N LYS A 63 0.30 -6.42 -15.28
CA LYS A 63 0.94 -7.65 -14.78
C LYS A 63 -0.04 -8.50 -13.99
N TYR A 64 -0.85 -7.88 -13.13
CA TYR A 64 -1.81 -8.55 -12.26
C TYR A 64 -3.24 -8.59 -12.81
N ARG A 65 -3.46 -8.15 -14.06
CA ARG A 65 -4.77 -8.09 -14.73
C ARG A 65 -5.83 -7.36 -13.90
N LEU A 66 -5.45 -6.21 -13.35
CA LEU A 66 -6.29 -5.38 -12.50
C LEU A 66 -6.93 -4.25 -13.31
N GLU A 67 -8.22 -4.01 -13.07
CA GLU A 67 -8.94 -2.87 -13.64
C GLU A 67 -8.91 -1.70 -12.65
N ALA A 68 -8.05 -0.73 -12.91
CA ALA A 68 -7.92 0.47 -12.09
C ALA A 68 -8.77 1.62 -12.67
N GLN A 69 -9.70 2.12 -11.85
CA GLN A 69 -10.41 3.37 -12.13
C GLN A 69 -9.58 4.52 -11.57
N LYS A 70 -8.73 5.12 -12.42
CA LYS A 70 -7.79 6.20 -12.04
C LYS A 70 -8.50 7.42 -11.45
N ASP A 71 -9.74 7.64 -11.86
CA ASP A 71 -10.66 8.68 -11.41
C ASP A 71 -11.36 8.37 -10.06
N ASN A 72 -11.19 7.14 -9.54
CA ASN A 72 -11.77 6.70 -8.28
C ASN A 72 -10.70 6.14 -7.34
N PRO A 73 -10.06 7.00 -6.53
CA PRO A 73 -9.00 6.59 -5.61
C PRO A 73 -9.44 5.50 -4.61
N SER A 74 -10.71 5.49 -4.19
CA SER A 74 -11.26 4.41 -3.34
C SER A 74 -11.39 3.07 -4.07
N ALA A 75 -11.56 3.06 -5.39
CA ALA A 75 -11.52 1.83 -6.18
C ALA A 75 -10.08 1.30 -6.32
N LEU A 76 -9.09 2.20 -6.50
CA LEU A 76 -7.68 1.82 -6.54
C LEU A 76 -7.24 1.08 -5.26
N GLU A 77 -7.70 1.57 -4.10
CA GLU A 77 -7.42 0.91 -2.83
C GLU A 77 -7.99 -0.52 -2.76
N LYS A 78 -9.24 -0.73 -3.22
CA LYS A 78 -9.88 -2.06 -3.21
C LYS A 78 -9.13 -3.06 -4.08
N VAL A 79 -8.59 -2.58 -5.20
CA VAL A 79 -7.82 -3.38 -6.14
C VAL A 79 -6.51 -3.88 -5.51
N ILE A 80 -5.82 -3.03 -4.75
CA ILE A 80 -4.50 -3.38 -4.22
C ILE A 80 -4.52 -3.94 -2.78
N ARG A 81 -5.60 -3.72 -2.03
CA ARG A 81 -5.75 -4.15 -0.63
C ARG A 81 -5.42 -5.63 -0.37
N PRO A 82 -5.88 -6.60 -1.19
CA PRO A 82 -5.55 -8.01 -0.95
C PRO A 82 -4.04 -8.30 -0.98
N PHE A 83 -3.28 -7.57 -1.80
CA PHE A 83 -1.83 -7.71 -1.87
C PHE A 83 -1.17 -7.16 -0.61
N ILE A 84 -1.64 -6.01 -0.12
CA ILE A 84 -1.12 -5.39 1.10
C ILE A 84 -1.39 -6.29 2.31
N GLU A 85 -2.60 -6.85 2.41
CA GLU A 85 -2.98 -7.78 3.49
C GLU A 85 -2.12 -9.04 3.44
N GLY A 86 -1.87 -9.61 2.24
CA GLY A 86 -0.98 -10.75 2.06
C GLY A 86 0.46 -10.48 2.50
N ILE A 87 1.02 -9.32 2.14
CA ILE A 87 2.37 -8.92 2.57
C ILE A 87 2.40 -8.70 4.08
N SER A 88 1.43 -7.98 4.65
CA SER A 88 1.36 -7.72 6.09
C SER A 88 1.25 -9.02 6.90
N GLU A 89 0.49 -10.01 6.43
CA GLU A 89 0.35 -11.30 7.09
C GLU A 89 1.65 -12.12 7.00
N GLY A 90 2.30 -12.11 5.83
CA GLY A 90 3.63 -12.71 5.66
C GLY A 90 4.68 -12.10 6.60
N MET A 91 4.63 -10.79 6.84
CA MET A 91 5.53 -10.12 7.76
C MET A 91 5.25 -10.46 9.23
N ARG A 92 3.98 -10.59 9.64
CA ARG A 92 3.63 -11.01 11.01
C ARG A 92 4.09 -12.44 11.29
N THR A 93 3.93 -13.33 10.31
CA THR A 93 4.34 -14.73 10.45
C THR A 93 5.86 -14.89 10.41
N ALA A 94 6.57 -14.10 9.61
CA ALA A 94 8.04 -14.10 9.56
C ALA A 94 8.71 -13.47 10.80
N GLY A 95 8.05 -12.52 11.47
CA GLY A 95 8.55 -11.88 12.69
C GLY A 95 8.21 -12.61 14.00
N ALA A 96 7.48 -13.74 13.93
CA ALA A 96 7.06 -14.52 15.09
C ALA A 96 8.02 -15.68 15.46
N MET A 97 9.25 -15.69 14.90
CA MET A 97 10.33 -16.62 15.27
C MET A 97 11.39 -15.94 16.13
#